data_AF-A0A925A6R3-F1
#
_entry.id   AF-A0A925A6R3-F1
#
_cell.length_a   1.000
_cell.length_b   1.000
_cell.length_c   1.000
_cell.angle_alpha   90.00
_cell.angle_beta   90.00
_cell.angle_gamma   90.00
#
_symmetry.space_group_name_H-M   'P 1'
#
loop_
_entity.id
_entity.type
_entity.pdbx_description
1 polymer ?
#
loop_
_entity_poly.entity_id
_entity_poly.type
_entity_poly.pdbx_seq_one_letter_code
_entity_poly.pdbx_strand_id
1 'polypeptide(L)'
;MSWTGNDDAAVTTRIATVVNSLQPSERRVVDHIIGDLDGVVEMTAQDLADRTGVARSTVIRTCQTLGYRGFPQLRVALTRELAQSGHPTEDFGESALGTIRAEIAALAASLPQIASVLSEADVEAAVVTLLSATRLLALANGLSSPLASDLSMRLTAIGRPTEFVADPIGQQIAARQLSPADAAIILSGSGANESSLKAARAVKLTGAQLVVITSFATSPLGSLADVALVVAPASGSFRHELEHTSRVPHVILLESLVEVIATRLGDHARS
;
A
#
# COMPACT_ATOMS: atom_id res chain seq x y z
N MET A 1 -16.90 4.36 3.32
CA MET A 1 -16.11 5.02 2.26
C MET A 1 -15.62 3.93 1.33
N SER A 2 -15.65 4.16 0.02
CA SER A 2 -15.40 3.17 -1.03
C SER A 2 -13.93 3.09 -1.44
N TRP A 3 -13.51 1.95 -2.00
CA TRP A 3 -12.24 1.73 -2.73
C TRP A 3 -11.90 2.89 -3.68
N THR A 4 -10.62 3.28 -3.72
CA THR A 4 -10.08 4.37 -4.54
C THR A 4 -8.86 3.98 -5.38
N GLY A 5 -8.44 2.70 -5.35
CA GLY A 5 -7.30 2.22 -6.12
C GLY A 5 -7.71 1.70 -7.51
N ASN A 6 -6.79 1.04 -8.20
CA ASN A 6 -7.03 0.49 -9.54
C ASN A 6 -8.24 -0.49 -9.60
N ASP A 7 -9.12 -0.28 -10.58
CA ASP A 7 -10.31 -1.11 -10.82
C ASP A 7 -10.00 -2.51 -11.37
N ASP A 8 -8.74 -2.79 -11.71
CA ASP A 8 -8.28 -4.13 -12.10
C ASP A 8 -7.61 -4.90 -10.95
N ALA A 9 -7.45 -4.28 -9.77
CA ALA A 9 -6.83 -4.95 -8.62
C ALA A 9 -7.67 -6.16 -8.15
N ALA A 10 -6.96 -7.24 -7.81
CA ALA A 10 -7.52 -8.49 -7.29
C ALA A 10 -8.37 -8.26 -6.02
N VAL A 11 -9.41 -9.08 -5.82
CA VAL A 11 -10.36 -8.96 -4.70
C VAL A 11 -9.62 -9.06 -3.38
N THR A 12 -8.73 -10.05 -3.22
CA THR A 12 -7.97 -10.22 -1.97
C THR A 12 -7.09 -9.02 -1.65
N THR A 13 -6.53 -8.38 -2.68
CA THR A 13 -5.68 -7.20 -2.52
C THR A 13 -6.49 -5.96 -2.14
N ARG A 14 -7.68 -5.78 -2.72
CA ARG A 14 -8.62 -4.73 -2.28
C ARG A 14 -9.04 -4.94 -0.83
N ILE A 15 -9.33 -6.18 -0.43
CA ILE A 15 -9.66 -6.49 0.97
C ILE A 15 -8.49 -6.09 1.87
N ALA A 16 -7.27 -6.53 1.53
CA ALA A 16 -6.07 -6.28 2.32
C ALA A 16 -5.80 -4.79 2.57
N THR A 17 -6.12 -3.94 1.60
CA THR A 17 -5.87 -2.48 1.65
C THR A 17 -6.96 -1.67 2.34
N VAL A 18 -8.17 -2.22 2.53
CA VAL A 18 -9.27 -1.54 3.26
C VAL A 18 -9.62 -2.20 4.59
N VAL A 19 -9.03 -3.35 4.94
CA VAL A 19 -9.40 -4.16 6.12
C VAL A 19 -9.40 -3.40 7.45
N ASN A 20 -8.59 -2.34 7.55
CA ASN A 20 -8.46 -1.51 8.74
C ASN A 20 -9.55 -0.43 8.86
N SER A 21 -10.29 -0.14 7.79
CA SER A 21 -11.40 0.83 7.79
C SER A 21 -12.79 0.18 7.84
N LEU A 22 -12.85 -1.16 7.78
CA LEU A 22 -14.10 -1.92 7.80
C LEU A 22 -14.77 -1.92 9.18
N GLN A 23 -16.10 -1.82 9.19
CA GLN A 23 -16.90 -2.04 10.39
C GLN A 23 -16.82 -3.50 10.85
N PRO A 24 -17.05 -3.82 12.15
CA PRO A 24 -16.97 -5.19 12.64
C PRO A 24 -17.82 -6.20 11.86
N SER A 25 -18.99 -5.78 11.36
CA SER A 25 -19.85 -6.62 10.52
C SER A 25 -19.31 -6.81 9.10
N GLU A 26 -18.68 -5.80 8.51
CA GLU A 26 -18.04 -5.91 7.20
C GLU A 26 -16.76 -6.74 7.29
N ARG A 27 -16.02 -6.62 8.40
CA ARG A 27 -14.83 -7.41 8.70
C ARG A 27 -15.13 -8.90 8.74
N ARG A 28 -16.21 -9.31 9.43
CA ARG A 28 -16.68 -10.71 9.42
C ARG A 28 -16.95 -11.24 8.01
N VAL A 29 -17.47 -10.40 7.12
CA VAL A 29 -17.72 -10.79 5.73
C VAL A 29 -16.41 -11.03 5.00
N VAL A 30 -15.46 -10.09 5.07
CA VAL A 30 -14.18 -10.26 4.35
C VAL A 30 -13.29 -11.34 4.94
N ASP A 31 -13.32 -11.57 6.25
CA ASP A 31 -12.59 -12.65 6.92
C ASP A 31 -13.09 -14.02 6.41
N HIS A 32 -14.41 -14.16 6.19
CA HIS A 32 -14.97 -15.37 5.60
C HIS A 32 -14.59 -15.52 4.12
N ILE A 33 -14.57 -14.41 3.36
CA ILE A 33 -14.14 -14.43 1.96
C ILE A 33 -12.69 -14.90 1.84
N ILE A 34 -11.78 -14.34 2.65
CA ILE A 34 -10.37 -14.73 2.67
C ILE A 34 -10.19 -16.18 3.14
N GLY A 35 -11.02 -16.64 4.09
CA GLY A 35 -10.93 -17.98 4.64
C GLY A 35 -11.41 -19.11 3.71
N ASP A 36 -12.23 -18.81 2.70
CA ASP A 36 -12.84 -19.80 1.81
C ASP A 36 -13.22 -19.19 0.44
N LEU A 37 -12.21 -18.81 -0.34
CA LEU A 37 -12.41 -18.17 -1.66
C LEU A 37 -13.20 -19.09 -2.62
N ASP A 38 -12.84 -20.37 -2.68
CA ASP A 38 -13.49 -21.38 -3.52
C ASP A 38 -14.94 -21.64 -3.10
N GLY A 39 -15.24 -21.69 -1.80
CA GLY A 39 -16.61 -21.81 -1.34
C GLY A 39 -17.44 -20.58 -1.67
N VAL A 40 -16.86 -19.38 -1.54
CA VAL A 40 -17.58 -18.11 -1.75
C VAL A 40 -17.99 -17.92 -3.22
N VAL A 41 -17.23 -18.43 -4.19
CA VAL A 41 -17.64 -18.35 -5.61
C VAL A 41 -18.90 -19.14 -5.93
N GLU A 42 -19.24 -20.13 -5.09
CA GLU A 42 -20.46 -20.94 -5.23
C GLU A 42 -21.65 -20.39 -4.41
N MET A 43 -21.43 -19.37 -3.56
CA MET A 43 -22.48 -18.81 -2.69
C MET A 43 -23.33 -17.76 -3.39
N THR A 44 -24.51 -17.50 -2.83
CA THR A 44 -25.26 -16.24 -3.03
C THR A 44 -24.93 -15.23 -1.93
N ALA A 45 -25.35 -13.98 -2.12
CA ALA A 45 -25.21 -12.94 -1.09
C ALA A 45 -25.99 -13.28 0.19
N GLN A 46 -27.05 -14.09 0.10
CA GLN A 46 -27.82 -14.54 1.26
C GLN A 46 -27.06 -15.64 2.01
N ASP A 47 -26.49 -16.62 1.30
CA ASP A 47 -25.72 -17.70 1.93
C ASP A 47 -24.50 -17.14 2.70
N LEU A 48 -23.80 -16.17 2.11
CA LEU A 48 -22.69 -15.50 2.77
C LEU A 48 -23.15 -14.71 4.00
N ALA A 49 -24.33 -14.09 3.95
CA ALA A 49 -24.90 -13.38 5.08
C ALA A 49 -25.23 -14.33 6.24
N ASP A 50 -25.81 -15.48 5.92
CA ASP A 50 -26.17 -16.52 6.89
C ASP A 50 -24.92 -17.13 7.53
N ARG A 51 -23.88 -17.46 6.74
CA ARG A 51 -22.60 -18.00 7.23
C ARG A 51 -21.84 -17.03 8.15
N THR A 52 -21.95 -15.73 7.88
CA THR A 52 -21.22 -14.70 8.64
C THR A 52 -22.04 -14.11 9.78
N GLY A 53 -23.34 -14.44 9.88
CA GLY A 53 -24.26 -13.91 10.88
C GLY A 53 -24.48 -12.40 10.74
N VAL A 54 -24.57 -11.90 9.51
CA VAL A 54 -24.85 -10.49 9.19
C VAL A 54 -26.09 -10.39 8.31
N ALA A 55 -26.63 -9.17 8.13
CA ALA A 55 -27.71 -8.96 7.18
C ALA A 55 -27.20 -9.01 5.73
N ARG A 56 -28.02 -9.47 4.78
CA ARG A 56 -27.70 -9.43 3.34
C ARG A 56 -27.32 -8.02 2.86
N SER A 57 -27.94 -6.98 3.41
CA SER A 57 -27.60 -5.59 3.11
C SER A 57 -26.19 -5.22 3.57
N THR A 58 -25.67 -5.83 4.64
CA THR A 58 -24.27 -5.71 5.06
C THR A 58 -23.34 -6.34 4.04
N VAL A 59 -23.63 -7.54 3.53
CA VAL A 59 -22.82 -8.18 2.48
C VAL A 59 -22.74 -7.29 1.23
N ILE A 60 -23.87 -6.77 0.77
CA ILE A 60 -23.90 -5.85 -0.39
C ILE A 60 -23.11 -4.58 -0.10
N ARG A 61 -23.24 -4.01 1.11
CA ARG A 61 -22.47 -2.83 1.53
C ARG A 61 -20.96 -3.13 1.55
N THR A 62 -20.53 -4.28 2.07
CA THR A 62 -19.13 -4.70 2.04
C THR A 62 -18.61 -4.76 0.60
N CYS A 63 -19.39 -5.33 -0.33
CA CYS A 63 -19.01 -5.36 -1.75
C CYS A 63 -18.83 -3.95 -2.32
N GLN A 64 -19.71 -3.02 -1.97
CA GLN A 64 -19.64 -1.61 -2.38
C GLN A 64 -18.45 -0.88 -1.75
N THR A 65 -18.16 -1.16 -0.49
CA THR A 65 -16.95 -0.68 0.21
C THR A 65 -15.68 -1.14 -0.52
N LEU A 66 -15.66 -2.37 -1.05
CA LEU A 66 -14.58 -2.92 -1.88
C LEU A 66 -14.56 -2.42 -3.34
N GLY A 67 -15.48 -1.52 -3.72
CA GLY A 67 -15.54 -0.93 -5.07
C GLY A 67 -16.37 -1.74 -6.08
N TYR A 68 -17.13 -2.74 -5.64
CA TYR A 68 -18.02 -3.52 -6.51
C TYR A 68 -19.48 -3.06 -6.37
N ARG A 69 -20.24 -3.08 -7.47
CA ARG A 69 -21.68 -2.75 -7.50
C ARG A 69 -22.52 -3.62 -6.57
N GLY A 70 -22.05 -4.84 -6.30
CA GLY A 70 -22.66 -5.80 -5.39
C GLY A 70 -21.99 -7.16 -5.47
N PHE A 71 -22.52 -8.12 -4.70
CA PHE A 71 -21.93 -9.45 -4.58
C PHE A 71 -21.74 -10.21 -5.91
N PRO A 72 -22.67 -10.16 -6.90
CA PRO A 72 -22.44 -10.83 -8.18
C PRO A 72 -21.18 -10.36 -8.91
N GLN A 73 -20.87 -9.05 -8.87
CA GLN A 73 -19.67 -8.52 -9.51
C GLN A 73 -18.41 -8.94 -8.74
N LEU A 74 -18.44 -8.86 -7.40
CA LEU A 74 -17.35 -9.35 -6.56
C LEU A 74 -17.06 -10.83 -6.85
N ARG A 75 -18.10 -11.65 -6.96
CA ARG A 75 -17.99 -13.09 -7.24
C ARG A 75 -17.32 -13.37 -8.57
N VAL A 76 -17.68 -12.63 -9.63
CA VAL A 76 -17.02 -12.73 -10.94
C VAL A 76 -15.53 -12.36 -10.86
N ALA A 77 -15.20 -11.30 -10.12
CA ALA A 77 -13.81 -10.91 -9.89
C ALA A 77 -13.03 -11.98 -9.11
N LEU A 78 -13.67 -12.59 -8.10
CA LEU A 78 -13.11 -13.66 -7.29
C LEU A 78 -12.82 -14.92 -8.12
N THR A 79 -13.76 -15.32 -9.00
CA THR A 79 -13.56 -16.44 -9.92
C THR A 79 -12.40 -16.20 -10.88
N ARG A 80 -12.25 -14.96 -11.39
CA ARG A 80 -11.12 -14.59 -12.25
C ARG A 80 -9.79 -14.67 -11.49
N GLU A 81 -9.77 -14.18 -10.26
CA GLU A 81 -8.60 -14.24 -9.40
C GLU A 81 -8.20 -15.69 -9.11
N LEU A 82 -9.14 -16.55 -8.73
CA LEU A 82 -8.89 -17.98 -8.50
C LEU A 82 -8.35 -18.69 -9.74
N ALA A 83 -8.89 -18.39 -10.93
CA ALA A 83 -8.39 -18.94 -12.19
C ALA A 83 -6.93 -18.53 -12.50
N GLN A 84 -6.49 -17.38 -11.99
CA GLN A 84 -5.10 -16.90 -12.11
C GLN A 84 -4.20 -17.39 -10.97
N SER A 85 -4.78 -17.83 -9.86
CA SER A 85 -4.10 -18.25 -8.62
C SER A 85 -3.59 -19.70 -8.65
N GLY A 86 -3.74 -20.41 -9.77
CA GLY A 86 -3.25 -21.77 -9.98
C GLY A 86 -1.73 -21.86 -10.01
N HIS A 87 -1.06 -21.50 -8.93
CA HIS A 87 0.35 -21.78 -8.72
C HIS A 87 0.46 -23.15 -8.03
N PRO A 88 1.32 -24.06 -8.53
CA PRO A 88 1.63 -25.28 -7.80
C PRO A 88 2.17 -24.88 -6.42
N THR A 89 1.57 -25.41 -5.35
CA THR A 89 2.22 -25.42 -4.04
C THR A 89 3.39 -26.38 -4.16
N GLU A 90 4.55 -25.88 -4.58
CA GLU A 90 5.79 -26.64 -4.48
C GLU A 90 5.99 -27.04 -3.01
N ASP A 91 6.13 -28.33 -2.75
CA ASP A 91 6.51 -28.82 -1.44
C ASP A 91 8.00 -28.53 -1.23
N PHE A 92 8.28 -27.48 -0.44
CA PHE A 92 9.64 -27.09 -0.10
C PHE A 92 10.22 -27.88 1.09
N GLY A 93 9.42 -28.75 1.72
CA GLY A 93 9.76 -29.48 2.95
C GLY A 93 9.87 -28.60 4.20
N GLU A 94 9.96 -29.23 5.37
CA GLU A 94 9.95 -28.55 6.68
C GLU A 94 11.33 -28.07 7.18
N SER A 95 12.37 -28.21 6.35
CA SER A 95 13.71 -27.73 6.72
C SER A 95 13.76 -26.20 6.83
N ALA A 96 14.77 -25.64 7.51
CA ALA A 96 14.97 -24.19 7.56
C ALA A 96 15.08 -23.56 6.16
N LEU A 97 15.79 -24.23 5.24
CA LEU A 97 15.87 -23.80 3.84
C LEU A 97 14.52 -23.94 3.12
N GLY A 98 13.77 -25.00 3.41
CA GLY A 98 12.41 -25.21 2.89
C GLY A 98 11.46 -24.08 3.29
N THR A 99 11.50 -23.69 4.57
CA THR A 99 10.72 -22.56 5.11
C THR A 99 11.08 -21.26 4.40
N ILE A 100 12.37 -20.94 4.27
CA ILE A 100 12.82 -19.73 3.56
C ILE A 100 12.37 -19.74 2.09
N ARG A 101 12.50 -20.88 1.40
CA ARG A 101 12.05 -21.02 0.00
C ARG A 101 10.55 -20.84 -0.13
N ALA A 102 9.76 -21.40 0.79
CA ALA A 102 8.32 -21.23 0.84
C ALA A 102 7.92 -19.76 1.05
N GLU A 103 8.57 -19.05 1.98
CA GLU A 103 8.32 -17.62 2.21
C GLU A 103 8.66 -16.76 0.99
N ILE A 104 9.82 -17.01 0.35
CA ILE A 104 10.23 -16.30 -0.88
C ILE A 104 9.24 -16.58 -2.01
N ALA A 105 8.86 -17.85 -2.22
CA ALA A 105 7.92 -18.22 -3.27
C ALA A 105 6.53 -17.61 -3.05
N ALA A 106 6.03 -17.64 -1.80
CA ALA A 106 4.75 -17.04 -1.44
C ALA A 106 4.77 -15.52 -1.67
N LEU A 107 5.85 -14.84 -1.25
CA LEU A 107 6.02 -13.41 -1.50
C LEU A 107 6.08 -13.11 -3.00
N ALA A 108 6.90 -13.85 -3.76
CA ALA A 108 7.05 -13.67 -5.20
C ALA A 108 5.71 -13.85 -5.93
N ALA A 109 4.92 -14.84 -5.54
CA ALA A 109 3.59 -15.09 -6.08
C ALA A 109 2.59 -13.97 -5.77
N SER A 110 2.82 -13.18 -4.71
CA SER A 110 1.97 -12.03 -4.33
C SER A 110 2.38 -10.69 -4.98
N LEU A 111 3.60 -10.58 -5.52
CA LEU A 111 4.11 -9.32 -6.06
C LEU A 111 3.27 -8.75 -7.22
N PRO A 112 2.79 -9.54 -8.20
CA PRO A 112 1.95 -9.01 -9.28
C PRO A 112 0.66 -8.37 -8.76
N GLN A 113 0.04 -8.96 -7.73
CA GLN A 113 -1.19 -8.46 -7.14
C GLN A 113 -0.92 -7.18 -6.35
N ILE A 114 0.19 -7.11 -5.59
CA ILE A 114 0.58 -5.88 -4.88
C ILE A 114 0.82 -4.73 -5.88
N ALA A 115 1.47 -5.01 -7.02
CA ALA A 115 1.68 -4.03 -8.08
C ALA A 115 0.36 -3.58 -8.72
N SER A 116 -0.64 -4.45 -8.82
CA SER A 116 -1.94 -4.13 -9.44
C SER A 116 -2.72 -3.01 -8.73
N VAL A 117 -2.41 -2.71 -7.47
CA VAL A 117 -3.07 -1.63 -6.71
C VAL A 117 -2.60 -0.24 -7.15
N LEU A 118 -1.36 -0.15 -7.65
CA LEU A 118 -0.80 1.11 -8.12
C LEU A 118 -1.55 1.56 -9.37
N SER A 119 -1.94 2.84 -9.41
CA SER A 119 -2.49 3.46 -10.60
C SER A 119 -1.38 4.16 -11.38
N GLU A 120 -1.45 4.10 -12.71
CA GLU A 120 -0.51 4.81 -13.58
C GLU A 120 -0.52 6.33 -13.30
N ALA A 121 -1.71 6.89 -13.06
CA ALA A 121 -1.88 8.30 -12.75
C ALA A 121 -1.20 8.72 -11.43
N ASP A 122 -1.34 7.93 -10.36
CA ASP A 122 -0.73 8.25 -9.07
C ASP A 122 0.79 8.09 -9.12
N VAL A 123 1.28 7.04 -9.80
CA VAL A 123 2.72 6.85 -10.00
C VAL A 123 3.31 8.00 -10.81
N GLU A 124 2.65 8.41 -11.89
CA GLU A 124 3.06 9.56 -12.70
C GLU A 124 3.08 10.85 -11.88
N ALA A 125 2.03 11.12 -11.12
CA ALA A 125 1.93 12.29 -10.27
C ALA A 125 3.03 12.31 -9.19
N ALA A 126 3.35 11.17 -8.59
CA ALA A 126 4.46 11.05 -7.64
C ALA A 126 5.79 11.35 -8.33
N VAL A 127 6.07 10.75 -9.48
CA VAL A 127 7.32 10.96 -10.24
C VAL A 127 7.48 12.43 -10.62
N VAL A 128 6.44 13.07 -11.15
CA VAL A 128 6.46 14.50 -11.50
C VAL A 128 6.73 15.36 -10.27
N THR A 129 6.05 15.10 -9.16
CA THR A 129 6.23 15.83 -7.89
C THR A 129 7.67 15.77 -7.40
N LEU A 130 8.27 14.58 -7.43
CA LEU A 130 9.64 14.36 -6.96
C LEU A 130 10.70 14.95 -7.89
N LEU A 131 10.41 14.99 -9.20
CA LEU A 131 11.26 15.63 -10.20
C LEU A 131 11.20 17.16 -10.14
N SER A 132 10.03 17.75 -9.89
CA SER A 132 9.84 19.20 -9.93
C SER A 132 10.25 19.92 -8.64
N ALA A 133 10.29 19.21 -7.50
CA ALA A 133 10.61 19.82 -6.22
C ALA A 133 12.01 20.44 -6.16
N THR A 134 12.19 21.51 -5.40
CA THR A 134 13.52 22.12 -5.18
C THR A 134 14.27 21.38 -4.08
N ARG A 135 13.62 21.13 -2.94
CA ARG A 135 14.06 20.19 -1.91
C ARG A 135 13.10 19.03 -1.75
N LEU A 136 13.66 17.87 -1.42
CA LEU A 136 12.93 16.69 -0.99
C LEU A 136 13.20 16.41 0.49
N LEU A 137 12.14 16.10 1.23
CA LEU A 137 12.20 15.69 2.64
C LEU A 137 11.57 14.31 2.82
N ALA A 138 12.39 13.30 3.10
CA ALA A 138 11.94 11.94 3.40
C ALA A 138 11.72 11.76 4.91
N LEU A 139 10.54 11.28 5.28
CA LEU A 139 10.10 11.14 6.67
C LEU A 139 9.49 9.77 6.91
N ALA A 140 9.94 9.08 7.96
CA ALA A 140 9.39 7.80 8.35
C ALA A 140 9.73 7.48 9.80
N ASN A 141 8.93 6.60 10.41
CA ASN A 141 9.11 6.19 11.80
C ASN A 141 9.18 4.67 11.91
N GLY A 142 9.85 4.17 12.94
CA GLY A 142 9.97 2.74 13.25
C GLY A 142 10.55 1.93 12.08
N LEU A 143 9.92 0.81 11.75
CA LEU A 143 10.35 -0.11 10.69
C LEU A 143 10.31 0.48 9.26
N SER A 144 9.68 1.64 9.07
CA SER A 144 9.69 2.34 7.78
C SER A 144 10.87 3.29 7.63
N SER A 145 11.57 3.62 8.73
CA SER A 145 12.71 4.53 8.76
C SER A 145 13.89 4.08 7.87
N PRO A 146 14.29 2.80 7.84
CA PRO A 146 15.39 2.38 6.97
C PRO A 146 15.09 2.59 5.48
N LEU A 147 13.84 2.38 5.07
CA LEU A 147 13.39 2.57 3.68
C LEU A 147 13.46 4.05 3.27
N ALA A 148 13.05 4.96 4.16
CA ALA A 148 13.12 6.40 3.90
C ALA A 148 14.57 6.89 3.83
N SER A 149 15.45 6.36 4.68
CA SER A 149 16.87 6.67 4.65
C SER A 149 17.53 6.17 3.36
N ASP A 150 17.21 4.95 2.92
CA ASP A 150 17.69 4.37 1.66
C ASP A 150 17.21 5.19 0.45
N LEU A 151 15.92 5.51 0.39
CA LEU A 151 15.33 6.38 -0.64
C LEU A 151 16.06 7.73 -0.71
N SER A 152 16.32 8.36 0.44
CA SER A 152 17.01 9.65 0.53
C SER A 152 18.41 9.60 -0.07
N MET A 153 19.17 8.53 0.21
CA MET A 153 20.50 8.32 -0.35
C MET A 153 20.43 8.10 -1.87
N ARG A 154 19.49 7.28 -2.34
CA ARG A 154 19.33 6.95 -3.76
C ARG A 154 18.91 8.14 -4.61
N LEU A 155 17.93 8.92 -4.15
CA LEU A 155 17.53 10.16 -4.81
C LEU A 155 18.68 11.16 -4.86
N THR A 156 19.42 11.31 -3.75
CA THR A 156 20.59 12.19 -3.71
C THR A 156 21.67 11.75 -4.71
N ALA A 157 21.89 10.44 -4.84
CA ALA A 157 22.87 9.86 -5.77
C ALA A 157 22.54 10.11 -7.26
N ILE A 158 21.27 10.42 -7.59
CA ILE A 158 20.83 10.76 -8.96
C ILE A 158 20.57 12.26 -9.14
N GLY A 159 21.19 13.11 -8.32
CA GLY A 159 21.08 14.57 -8.46
C GLY A 159 19.78 15.16 -7.90
N ARG A 160 19.08 14.45 -7.01
CA ARG A 160 17.87 14.92 -6.32
C ARG A 160 18.12 14.99 -4.81
N PRO A 161 18.75 16.08 -4.31
CA PRO A 161 19.08 16.21 -2.90
C PRO A 161 17.86 15.99 -2.01
N THR A 162 17.92 14.94 -1.21
CA THR A 162 16.85 14.53 -0.31
C THR A 162 17.39 14.48 1.11
N GLU A 163 16.68 15.15 2.02
CA GLU A 163 16.97 15.15 3.44
C GLU A 163 16.16 14.04 4.12
N PHE A 164 16.80 13.22 4.96
CA PHE A 164 16.12 12.27 5.82
C PHE A 164 16.28 12.67 7.29
N VAL A 165 15.15 12.76 8.01
CA VAL A 165 15.13 13.10 9.44
C VAL A 165 14.55 11.95 10.26
N ALA A 166 15.37 11.33 11.11
CA ALA A 166 14.96 10.18 11.91
C ALA A 166 14.13 10.56 13.14
N ASP A 167 14.46 11.67 13.80
CA ASP A 167 13.80 12.07 15.05
C ASP A 167 12.39 12.65 14.80
N PRO A 168 11.32 12.16 15.46
CA PRO A 168 9.95 12.63 15.24
C PRO A 168 9.69 14.13 15.47
N ILE A 169 10.44 14.76 16.38
CA ILE A 169 10.33 16.20 16.62
C ILE A 169 11.08 16.94 15.52
N GLY A 170 12.29 16.48 15.17
CA GLY A 170 13.07 16.95 14.04
C GLY A 170 12.29 16.91 12.72
N GLN A 171 11.53 15.82 12.47
CA GLN A 171 10.67 15.69 11.28
C GLN A 171 9.67 16.84 11.18
N GLN A 172 9.03 17.22 12.29
CA GLN A 172 8.08 18.33 12.32
C GLN A 172 8.77 19.69 12.15
N ILE A 173 9.96 19.86 12.73
CA ILE A 173 10.75 21.09 12.57
C ILE A 173 11.15 21.27 11.10
N ALA A 174 11.72 20.24 10.48
CA ALA A 174 12.13 20.25 9.08
C ALA A 174 10.93 20.45 8.14
N ALA A 175 9.81 19.75 8.39
CA ALA A 175 8.58 19.90 7.59
C ALA A 175 8.05 21.34 7.56
N ARG A 176 8.15 22.09 8.67
CA ARG A 176 7.72 23.50 8.75
C ARG A 176 8.63 24.46 7.97
N GLN A 177 9.82 24.02 7.58
CA GLN A 177 10.77 24.83 6.80
C GLN A 177 10.65 24.62 5.29
N LEU A 178 9.72 23.76 4.85
CA LEU A 178 9.43 23.59 3.43
C LEU A 178 8.71 24.83 2.87
N SER A 179 8.80 25.00 1.56
CA SER A 179 8.10 26.01 0.78
C SER A 179 7.18 25.35 -0.26
N PRO A 180 6.31 26.12 -0.94
CA PRO A 180 5.49 25.59 -2.04
C PRO A 180 6.27 25.01 -3.22
N ALA A 181 7.58 25.29 -3.32
CA ALA A 181 8.46 24.73 -4.35
C ALA A 181 9.08 23.37 -3.93
N ASP A 182 8.84 22.91 -2.70
CA ASP A 182 9.42 21.69 -2.14
C ASP A 182 8.39 20.56 -2.05
N ALA A 183 8.88 19.34 -1.80
CA ALA A 183 8.02 18.19 -1.55
C ALA A 183 8.51 17.33 -0.38
N ALA A 184 7.58 16.67 0.29
CA ALA A 184 7.86 15.68 1.32
C ALA A 184 7.36 14.30 0.89
N ILE A 185 8.09 13.26 1.30
CA ILE A 185 7.73 11.85 1.13
C ILE A 185 7.57 11.26 2.52
N ILE A 186 6.37 10.75 2.84
CA ILE A 186 6.12 10.08 4.12
C ILE A 186 5.86 8.59 3.89
N LEU A 187 6.72 7.74 4.48
CA LEU A 187 6.54 6.29 4.45
C LEU A 187 5.95 5.81 5.77
N SER A 188 4.76 5.23 5.71
CA SER A 188 4.07 4.69 6.88
C SER A 188 3.16 3.53 6.50
N GLY A 189 3.56 2.30 6.86
CA GLY A 189 2.77 1.09 6.59
C GLY A 189 1.30 1.22 7.02
N SER A 190 1.06 1.50 8.30
CA SER A 190 -0.30 1.66 8.83
C SER A 190 -1.03 2.92 8.36
N GLY A 191 -0.31 3.95 7.92
CA GLY A 191 -0.89 5.24 7.54
C GLY A 191 -1.53 6.01 8.71
N ALA A 192 -1.38 5.53 9.95
CA ALA A 192 -2.08 6.06 11.14
C ALA A 192 -1.12 6.42 12.28
N ASN A 193 0.19 6.38 12.06
CA ASN A 193 1.17 6.75 13.08
C ASN A 193 1.08 8.25 13.43
N GLU A 194 0.88 8.57 14.72
CA GLU A 194 0.69 9.95 15.20
C GLU A 194 1.87 10.88 14.87
N SER A 195 3.12 10.40 14.96
CA SER A 195 4.29 11.21 14.61
C SER A 195 4.30 11.54 13.11
N SER A 196 4.02 10.55 12.27
CA SER A 196 3.88 10.77 10.82
C SER A 196 2.72 11.71 10.49
N LEU A 197 1.58 11.62 11.20
CA LEU A 197 0.43 12.51 11.02
C LEU A 197 0.76 13.96 11.39
N LYS A 198 1.49 14.18 12.49
CA LYS A 198 1.95 15.52 12.87
C LYS A 198 2.90 16.12 11.84
N ALA A 199 3.83 15.32 11.32
CA ALA A 199 4.73 15.75 10.26
C ALA A 199 3.96 16.07 8.96
N ALA A 200 3.02 15.22 8.54
CA ALA A 200 2.17 15.47 7.38
C ALA A 200 1.39 16.79 7.50
N ARG A 201 0.74 17.04 8.65
CA ARG A 201 0.05 18.32 8.90
C ARG A 201 1.01 19.51 8.84
N ALA A 202 2.24 19.37 9.34
CA ALA A 202 3.25 20.41 9.24
C ALA A 202 3.64 20.72 7.79
N VAL A 203 3.80 19.69 6.93
CA VAL A 203 4.02 19.88 5.48
C VAL A 203 2.84 20.63 4.85
N LYS A 204 1.59 20.22 5.12
CA LYS A 204 0.42 20.86 4.52
C LYS A 204 0.27 22.34 4.87
N LEU A 205 0.77 22.78 6.03
CA LEU A 205 0.75 24.19 6.43
C LEU A 205 1.68 25.08 5.59
N THR A 206 2.67 24.51 4.90
CA THR A 206 3.62 25.29 4.08
C THR A 206 3.23 25.40 2.61
N GLY A 207 2.26 24.60 2.17
CA GLY A 207 1.88 24.47 0.75
C GLY A 207 2.82 23.58 -0.07
N ALA A 208 3.81 22.94 0.55
CA ALA A 208 4.63 21.93 -0.09
C ALA A 208 3.80 20.71 -0.50
N GLN A 209 4.21 20.05 -1.58
CA GLN A 209 3.55 18.82 -2.03
C GLN A 209 3.86 17.66 -1.08
N LEU A 210 2.87 16.81 -0.82
CA LEU A 210 2.99 15.65 0.05
C LEU A 210 2.70 14.35 -0.69
N VAL A 211 3.74 13.54 -0.89
CA VAL A 211 3.63 12.16 -1.36
C VAL A 211 3.61 11.22 -0.16
N VAL A 212 2.63 10.32 -0.09
CA VAL A 212 2.52 9.31 0.96
C VAL A 212 2.68 7.91 0.36
N ILE A 213 3.49 7.07 1.00
CA ILE A 213 3.58 5.65 0.70
C ILE A 213 3.06 4.89 1.91
N THR A 214 2.01 4.10 1.72
CA THR A 214 1.31 3.39 2.80
C THR A 214 0.80 2.03 2.33
N SER A 215 0.37 1.17 3.24
CA SER A 215 -0.18 -0.14 2.90
C SER A 215 -1.71 -0.15 2.80
N PHE A 216 -2.38 0.90 3.26
CA PHE A 216 -3.84 0.96 3.30
C PHE A 216 -4.37 2.14 2.50
N ALA A 217 -5.24 1.85 1.53
CA ALA A 217 -5.86 2.84 0.65
C ALA A 217 -6.73 3.84 1.42
N THR A 218 -7.27 3.42 2.56
CA THR A 218 -8.06 4.27 3.47
C THR A 218 -7.30 4.46 4.77
N SER A 219 -6.43 5.46 4.81
CA SER A 219 -5.64 5.79 6.00
C SER A 219 -5.72 7.29 6.33
N PRO A 220 -5.55 7.67 7.62
CA PRO A 220 -5.47 9.08 8.01
C PRO A 220 -4.40 9.87 7.25
N LEU A 221 -3.23 9.28 6.98
CA LEU A 221 -2.19 9.91 6.16
C LEU A 221 -2.61 10.04 4.69
N GLY A 222 -3.25 9.02 4.11
CA GLY A 222 -3.76 9.09 2.75
C GLY A 222 -4.70 10.28 2.53
N SER A 223 -5.53 10.62 3.53
CA SER A 223 -6.43 11.78 3.46
C SER A 223 -5.74 13.15 3.47
N LEU A 224 -4.46 13.22 3.86
CA LEU A 224 -3.65 14.44 3.87
C LEU A 224 -2.77 14.55 2.62
N ALA A 225 -2.54 13.45 1.92
CA ALA A 225 -1.62 13.37 0.79
C ALA A 225 -2.12 14.16 -0.42
N ASP A 226 -1.20 14.75 -1.17
CA ASP A 226 -1.48 15.21 -2.54
C ASP A 226 -1.41 14.03 -3.51
N VAL A 227 -0.50 13.08 -3.26
CA VAL A 227 -0.40 11.81 -3.98
C VAL A 227 -0.20 10.67 -2.99
N ALA A 228 -0.98 9.59 -3.12
CA ALA A 228 -0.85 8.40 -2.27
C ALA A 228 -0.52 7.16 -3.10
N LEU A 229 0.62 6.54 -2.82
CA LEU A 229 1.00 5.24 -3.38
C LEU A 229 0.71 4.14 -2.37
N VAL A 230 -0.14 3.20 -2.75
CA VAL A 230 -0.59 2.11 -1.87
C VAL A 230 0.15 0.82 -2.22
N VAL A 231 0.90 0.29 -1.27
CA VAL A 231 1.61 -0.99 -1.36
C VAL A 231 0.89 -1.99 -0.47
N ALA A 232 -0.01 -2.78 -1.06
CA ALA A 232 -0.82 -3.73 -0.33
C ALA A 232 0.03 -4.68 0.54
N PRO A 233 -0.42 -5.02 1.75
CA PRO A 233 0.26 -6.01 2.56
C PRO A 233 0.11 -7.40 1.91
N ALA A 234 1.19 -8.17 1.89
CA ALA A 234 1.22 -9.51 1.31
C ALA A 234 0.33 -10.53 2.05
N SER A 235 -0.12 -10.22 3.27
CA SER A 235 -1.04 -11.06 4.05
C SER A 235 -2.19 -10.24 4.65
N GLY A 236 -3.40 -10.78 4.60
CA GLY A 236 -4.64 -10.08 4.99
C GLY A 236 -4.92 -10.00 6.50
N SER A 237 -4.01 -10.46 7.36
CA SER A 237 -4.21 -10.47 8.83
C SER A 237 -3.46 -9.35 9.53
N PHE A 238 -4.19 -8.50 10.26
CA PHE A 238 -3.65 -7.42 11.11
C PHE A 238 -2.60 -7.89 12.12
N ARG A 239 -2.67 -9.14 12.61
CA ARG A 239 -1.68 -9.67 13.57
C ARG A 239 -0.32 -9.95 12.92
N HIS A 240 -0.28 -10.15 11.61
CA HIS A 240 0.96 -10.35 10.86
C HIS A 240 1.70 -9.03 10.55
N GLU A 241 1.09 -7.86 10.75
CA GLU A 241 1.68 -6.58 10.32
C GLU A 241 2.98 -6.20 11.04
N LEU A 242 3.10 -6.58 12.31
CA LEU A 242 4.26 -6.27 13.16
C LEU A 242 5.33 -7.37 13.14
N GLU A 243 4.97 -8.62 12.82
CA GLU A 243 5.87 -9.78 12.92
C GLU A 243 6.28 -10.34 11.54
N HIS A 244 5.44 -10.18 10.50
CA HIS A 244 5.57 -10.90 9.23
C HIS A 244 5.28 -10.06 7.97
N THR A 245 5.01 -8.75 8.06
CA THR A 245 4.86 -7.93 6.86
C THR A 245 6.19 -7.67 6.20
N SER A 246 6.42 -8.39 5.09
CA SER A 246 7.53 -8.16 4.19
C SER A 246 7.55 -6.71 3.71
N ARG A 247 8.72 -6.07 3.77
CA ARG A 247 8.98 -4.75 3.22
C ARG A 247 9.56 -4.77 1.81
N VAL A 248 9.82 -5.97 1.26
CA VAL A 248 10.32 -6.14 -0.10
C VAL A 248 9.44 -5.42 -1.14
N PRO A 249 8.09 -5.46 -1.09
CA PRO A 249 7.29 -4.74 -2.07
C PRO A 249 7.48 -3.21 -1.99
N HIS A 250 7.73 -2.68 -0.79
CA HIS A 250 8.06 -1.26 -0.61
C HIS A 250 9.45 -0.96 -1.17
N VAL A 251 10.43 -1.82 -0.93
CA VAL A 251 11.79 -1.67 -1.49
C VAL A 251 11.71 -1.64 -3.02
N ILE A 252 11.03 -2.61 -3.64
CA ILE A 252 10.86 -2.66 -5.11
C ILE A 252 10.22 -1.37 -5.62
N LEU A 253 9.13 -0.90 -5.00
CA LEU A 253 8.49 0.36 -5.40
C LEU A 253 9.47 1.54 -5.33
N LEU A 254 10.22 1.68 -4.23
CA LEU A 254 11.14 2.79 -4.03
C LEU A 254 12.30 2.74 -5.02
N GLU A 255 12.86 1.55 -5.27
CA GLU A 255 13.92 1.36 -6.27
C GLU A 255 13.44 1.70 -7.67
N SER A 256 12.25 1.20 -8.06
CA SER A 256 11.65 1.51 -9.36
C SER A 256 11.29 3.00 -9.50
N LEU A 257 10.80 3.67 -8.45
CA LEU A 257 10.56 5.11 -8.47
C LEU A 257 11.84 5.89 -8.73
N VAL A 258 12.93 5.54 -8.02
CA VAL A 258 14.25 6.16 -8.24
C VAL A 258 14.72 5.91 -9.68
N GLU A 259 14.57 4.69 -10.19
CA GLU A 259 14.97 4.35 -11.57
C GLU A 259 14.20 5.20 -12.60
N VAL A 260 12.88 5.30 -12.47
CA VAL A 260 12.05 6.12 -13.38
C VAL A 260 12.44 7.60 -13.31
N ILE A 261 12.70 8.13 -12.11
CA ILE A 261 13.19 9.51 -11.90
C ILE A 261 14.55 9.68 -12.58
N ALA A 262 15.48 8.74 -12.39
CA ALA A 262 16.81 8.80 -12.98
C ALA A 262 16.76 8.78 -14.52
N THR A 263 15.92 7.93 -15.11
CA THR A 263 15.71 7.88 -16.57
C THR A 263 15.19 9.22 -17.11
N ARG A 264 14.30 9.90 -16.39
CA ARG A 264 13.71 11.18 -16.82
C ARG A 264 14.65 12.37 -16.68
N LEU A 265 15.56 12.34 -15.70
CA LEU A 265 16.62 13.35 -15.59
C LEU A 265 17.65 13.22 -16.72
N GLY A 266 17.77 12.03 -17.33
CA GLY A 266 18.73 11.74 -18.40
C GLY A 266 20.18 11.83 -17.91
N ASP A 267 21.11 12.02 -18.84
CA ASP A 267 22.56 12.04 -18.55
C ASP A 267 23.01 13.22 -17.67
N HIS A 268 22.15 14.24 -17.46
CA HIS A 268 22.44 15.40 -16.62
C HIS A 268 22.41 15.09 -15.12
N ALA A 269 21.99 13.88 -14.73
CA ALA A 269 21.88 13.45 -13.33
C ALA A 269 23.18 12.89 -12.71
N ARG A 270 24.18 12.54 -13.53
CA ARG A 270 25.36 11.75 -13.11
C ARG A 270 26.67 12.54 -13.03
N SER A 271 26.64 13.87 -13.17
CA SER A 271 27.82 14.75 -13.14
C SER A 271 28.02 15.40 -11.79
#